data_AF-A0A841PUC8-F1
#
_entry.id   AF-A0A841PUC8-F1
#
_cell.length_a   1.000
_cell.length_b   1.000
_cell.length_c   1.000
_cell.angle_alpha   90.00
_cell.angle_beta   90.00
_cell.angle_gamma   90.00
#
_symmetry.space_group_name_H-M   'P 1'
#
loop_
_entity.id
_entity.type
_entity.pdbx_description
1 polymer ?
#
loop_
_entity_poly.entity_id
_entity_poly.type
_entity_poly.pdbx_seq_one_letter_code
_entity_poly.pdbx_strand_id
1 'polypeptide(L)'
;MISLTICGFFKVGIYLYAGVIGASDVFNVQEISKLVYPLGIVVLFLSMIIANNFAAHIEEGLHIVPMALHLPLQVIIPVLLLLIAAINHRSRKNLENDIPS
;
A
#
# COMPACT_ATOMS: atom_id res chain seq x y z
N MET A 1 -25.79 -13.99 -2.07
CA MET A 1 -25.86 -12.83 -1.15
C MET A 1 -24.95 -13.05 0.07
N ILE A 2 -25.21 -14.06 0.91
CA ILE A 2 -24.45 -14.31 2.15
C ILE A 2 -22.93 -14.51 1.91
N SER A 3 -22.55 -15.31 0.91
CA SER A 3 -21.13 -15.56 0.59
C SER A 3 -20.34 -14.29 0.22
N LEU A 4 -20.97 -13.35 -0.50
CA LEU A 4 -20.34 -12.09 -0.90
C LEU A 4 -20.08 -11.18 0.32
N THR A 5 -21.05 -11.10 1.23
CA THR A 5 -20.92 -10.34 2.47
C THR A 5 -19.82 -10.90 3.37
N ILE A 6 -19.77 -12.22 3.53
CA ILE A 6 -18.74 -12.89 4.34
C ILE A 6 -17.36 -12.66 3.73
N CYS A 7 -17.19 -12.90 2.43
CA CYS A 7 -15.90 -12.70 1.74
C CYS A 7 -15.45 -11.23 1.80
N GLY A 8 -16.36 -10.29 1.59
CA GLY A 8 -16.07 -8.86 1.71
C GLY A 8 -15.59 -8.46 3.10
N PHE A 9 -16.24 -8.99 4.15
CA PHE A 9 -15.85 -8.71 5.53
C PHE A 9 -14.42 -9.19 5.84
N PHE A 10 -14.09 -10.43 5.46
CA PHE A 10 -12.73 -10.95 5.62
C PHE A 10 -11.71 -10.16 4.80
N LYS A 11 -12.05 -9.79 3.55
CA LYS A 11 -11.18 -9.02 2.67
C LYS A 11 -10.82 -7.66 3.28
N VAL A 12 -11.81 -6.93 3.80
CA VAL A 12 -11.58 -5.63 4.47
C VAL A 12 -10.77 -5.82 5.74
N GLY A 13 -11.05 -6.86 6.55
CA GLY A 13 -10.29 -7.16 7.75
C GLY A 13 -8.79 -7.41 7.47
N ILE A 14 -8.49 -8.19 6.44
CA ILE A 14 -7.10 -8.47 6.03
C ILE A 14 -6.40 -7.19 5.56
N TYR A 15 -7.08 -6.34 4.78
CA TYR A 15 -6.49 -5.07 4.34
C TYR A 15 -6.27 -4.07 5.47
N LEU A 16 -7.19 -3.99 6.43
CA LEU A 16 -7.00 -3.15 7.61
C LEU A 16 -5.78 -3.64 8.41
N TYR A 17 -5.66 -4.95 8.64
CA TYR A 17 -4.50 -5.51 9.35
C TYR A 17 -3.18 -5.19 8.64
N ALA A 18 -3.09 -5.44 7.33
CA ALA A 18 -1.90 -5.12 6.54
C ALA A 18 -1.60 -3.61 6.52
N GLY A 19 -2.64 -2.78 6.41
CA GLY A 19 -2.52 -1.32 6.43
C GLY A 19 -2.02 -0.77 7.77
N VAL A 20 -2.48 -1.34 8.90
CA VAL A 20 -2.03 -0.96 10.24
C VAL A 20 -0.54 -1.31 10.43
N ILE A 21 -0.10 -2.49 9.97
CA ILE A 21 1.32 -2.87 10.02
C ILE A 21 2.15 -1.93 9.15
N GLY A 22 1.74 -1.71 7.90
CA GLY A 22 2.46 -0.80 7.00
C GLY A 22 2.55 0.63 7.53
N ALA A 23 1.48 1.13 8.16
CA ALA A 23 1.50 2.42 8.83
C ALA A 23 2.42 2.43 10.04
N SER A 24 2.43 1.37 10.85
CA SER A 24 3.36 1.24 11.99
C SER A 24 4.82 1.28 11.53
N ASP A 25 5.17 0.62 10.42
CA ASP A 25 6.52 0.65 9.85
C ASP A 25 6.90 2.05 9.32
N VAL A 26 5.99 2.72 8.60
CA VAL A 26 6.24 4.06 8.04
C VAL A 26 6.39 5.12 9.15
N PHE A 27 5.54 5.06 10.17
CA PHE A 27 5.53 6.03 11.28
C PHE A 27 6.37 5.60 12.48
N ASN A 28 7.08 4.47 12.40
CA ASN A 28 7.90 3.89 13.49
C ASN A 28 7.15 3.77 14.82
N VAL A 29 5.87 3.35 14.77
CA VAL A 29 5.04 3.19 15.97
C VAL A 29 5.25 1.80 16.55
N GLN A 30 5.84 1.70 17.75
CA GLN A 30 6.14 0.43 18.40
C GLN A 30 4.90 -0.40 18.77
N GLU A 31 3.79 0.27 19.10
CA GLU A 31 2.55 -0.37 19.50
C GLU A 31 1.50 -0.30 18.39
N ILE A 32 1.44 -1.36 17.59
CA ILE A 32 0.46 -1.56 16.52
C ILE A 32 -0.99 -1.37 17.03
N SER A 33 -1.29 -1.84 18.24
CA SER A 33 -2.62 -1.74 18.87
C SER A 33 -3.12 -0.30 19.04
N LYS A 34 -2.22 0.68 19.22
CA LYS A 34 -2.60 2.10 19.32
C LYS A 34 -3.08 2.67 17.99
N LEU A 35 -2.62 2.10 16.87
CA LEU A 35 -2.97 2.54 15.52
C LEU A 35 -4.26 1.88 14.98
N VAL A 36 -4.62 0.72 15.52
CA VAL A 36 -5.86 -0.01 15.14
C VAL A 36 -7.10 0.84 15.40
N TYR A 37 -7.19 1.49 16.56
CA TYR A 37 -8.35 2.33 16.92
C TYR A 37 -8.59 3.50 15.95
N PRO A 38 -7.62 4.40 15.70
CA PRO A 38 -7.83 5.52 14.79
C PRO A 38 -8.07 5.06 13.35
N LEU A 39 -7.29 4.08 12.85
CA LEU A 39 -7.47 3.57 11.49
C LEU A 39 -8.80 2.83 11.31
N GLY A 40 -9.24 2.07 12.31
CA GLY A 40 -10.54 1.43 12.32
C GLY A 40 -11.69 2.43 12.26
N ILE A 41 -11.62 3.52 13.03
CA ILE A 41 -12.61 4.61 12.99
C ILE A 41 -12.65 5.23 11.59
N VAL A 42 -11.49 5.52 10.99
CA VAL A 42 -11.42 6.07 9.63
C VAL A 42 -12.10 5.14 8.62
N VAL A 43 -11.82 3.83 8.69
CA VAL A 43 -12.44 2.83 7.80
C VAL A 43 -13.96 2.76 8.00
N LEU A 44 -14.46 2.87 9.23
CA LEU A 44 -15.90 2.91 9.50
C LEU A 44 -16.58 4.13 8.86
N PHE A 45 -15.98 5.31 9.00
CA PHE A 45 -16.49 6.53 8.37
C PHE A 45 -16.44 6.45 6.85
N LEU A 46 -15.33 5.98 6.27
CA LEU A 46 -15.19 5.77 4.83
C LEU A 46 -16.25 4.80 4.31
N SER A 47 -16.51 3.71 5.03
CA SER A 47 -17.55 2.75 4.66
C SER A 47 -18.93 3.40 4.58
N MET A 48 -19.29 4.27 5.53
CA MET A 48 -20.59 4.96 5.51
C MET A 48 -20.70 5.95 4.34
N ILE A 49 -19.62 6.67 4.02
CA ILE A 49 -19.59 7.62 2.90
C ILE A 49 -19.76 6.87 1.57
N ILE A 50 -19.00 5.77 1.39
CA ILE A 50 -18.97 5.00 0.14
C ILE A 50 -20.29 4.22 -0.07
N ALA A 51 -20.91 3.73 1.00
CA ALA A 51 -22.14 2.95 0.92
C ALA A 51 -23.31 3.68 0.21
N ASN A 52 -23.35 5.01 0.30
CA ASN A 52 -24.40 5.82 -0.33
C ASN A 52 -24.31 5.89 -1.86
N ASN A 53 -23.19 5.50 -2.48
CA ASN A 53 -23.01 5.60 -3.94
C ASN A 53 -22.33 4.36 -4.56
N PHE A 54 -22.95 3.18 -4.37
CA PHE A 54 -22.38 1.89 -4.79
C PHE A 54 -22.09 1.78 -6.30
N ALA A 55 -22.92 2.39 -7.16
CA ALA A 55 -22.72 2.37 -8.61
C ALA A 55 -21.46 3.14 -9.03
N ALA A 56 -21.26 4.34 -8.47
CA ALA A 56 -20.02 5.09 -8.67
C ALA A 56 -18.82 4.38 -8.02
N HIS A 57 -18.98 3.72 -6.87
CA HIS A 57 -17.91 2.97 -6.21
C HIS A 57 -17.33 1.85 -7.08
N ILE A 58 -18.16 1.16 -7.86
CA ILE A 58 -17.70 0.12 -8.78
C ILE A 58 -16.89 0.75 -9.93
N GLU A 59 -17.36 1.85 -10.49
CA GLU A 59 -16.68 2.54 -11.59
C GLU A 59 -15.34 3.16 -11.14
N GLU A 60 -15.35 3.83 -9.99
CA GLU A 60 -14.19 4.49 -9.37
C GLU A 60 -13.14 3.46 -8.90
N GLY A 61 -13.60 2.34 -8.32
CA GLY A 61 -12.77 1.22 -7.90
C GLY A 61 -12.14 0.43 -9.05
N LEU A 62 -12.74 0.45 -10.24
CA LEU A 62 -12.22 -0.26 -11.43
C LEU A 62 -11.31 0.60 -12.31
N HIS A 63 -11.49 1.92 -12.33
CA HIS A 63 -10.73 2.79 -13.24
C HIS A 63 -9.79 3.75 -12.51
N ILE A 64 -10.24 4.39 -11.44
CA ILE A 64 -9.46 5.44 -10.78
C ILE A 64 -8.43 4.81 -9.83
N VAL A 65 -8.86 3.89 -8.98
CA VAL A 65 -7.97 3.25 -7.99
C VAL A 65 -6.79 2.51 -8.64
N PRO A 66 -6.97 1.71 -9.71
CA PRO A 66 -5.85 1.01 -10.35
C PRO A 66 -4.86 1.98 -11.01
N MET A 67 -5.35 3.01 -11.68
CA MET A 67 -4.47 3.94 -12.39
C MET A 67 -3.74 4.86 -11.41
N ALA A 68 -4.43 5.35 -10.37
CA ALA A 68 -3.87 6.32 -9.43
C ALA A 68 -3.04 5.69 -8.31
N LEU A 69 -3.37 4.47 -7.86
CA LEU A 69 -2.64 3.82 -6.76
C LEU A 69 -1.80 2.64 -7.23
N HIS A 70 -2.34 1.72 -8.02
CA HIS A 70 -1.57 0.53 -8.42
C HIS A 70 -0.41 0.87 -9.36
N LEU A 71 -0.63 1.70 -10.37
CA LEU A 71 0.42 2.05 -11.32
C LEU A 71 1.65 2.69 -10.64
N PRO A 72 1.52 3.74 -9.81
CA PRO A 72 2.69 4.31 -9.14
C PRO A 72 3.31 3.39 -8.09
N LEU A 73 2.51 2.73 -7.24
CA LEU A 73 3.09 1.90 -6.17
C LEU A 73 3.75 0.63 -6.71
N GLN A 74 3.17 0.00 -7.72
CA GLN A 74 3.59 -1.33 -8.19
C GLN A 74 4.54 -1.27 -9.39
N VAL A 75 4.53 -0.19 -10.18
CA VAL A 75 5.42 -0.05 -11.35
C VAL A 75 6.46 1.04 -11.12
N ILE A 76 6.02 2.25 -10.77
CA ILE A 76 6.95 3.40 -10.69
C ILE A 76 7.94 3.23 -9.53
N ILE A 77 7.48 2.91 -8.32
CA ILE A 77 8.37 2.76 -7.15
C ILE A 77 9.41 1.63 -7.37
N PRO A 78 9.03 0.40 -7.80
CA PRO A 78 10.01 -0.66 -8.01
C PRO A 78 11.00 -0.36 -9.13
N VAL A 79 10.55 0.25 -10.24
CA VAL A 79 11.44 0.66 -11.32
C VAL A 79 12.42 1.73 -10.87
N LEU A 80 11.97 2.74 -10.13
CA LEU A 80 12.84 3.77 -9.59
C LEU A 80 13.88 3.20 -8.63
N LEU A 81 13.46 2.31 -7.71
CA LEU A 81 14.37 1.59 -6.82
C LEU A 81 15.39 0.76 -7.59
N LEU A 82 14.97 0.08 -8.66
CA LEU A 82 15.85 -0.71 -9.51
C LEU A 82 16.89 0.18 -10.22
N LEU A 83 16.47 1.33 -10.74
CA LEU A 83 17.38 2.29 -11.38
C LEU A 83 18.40 2.83 -10.38
N ILE A 84 17.97 3.25 -9.19
CA ILE A 84 18.86 3.72 -8.12
C ILE A 84 19.85 2.62 -7.73
N ALA A 85 19.37 1.38 -7.55
CA ALA A 85 20.22 0.25 -7.22
C ALA A 85 21.24 -0.06 -8.32
N ALA A 86 20.85 0.00 -9.59
CA ALA A 86 21.74 -0.23 -10.73
C ALA A 86 22.84 0.85 -10.83
N ILE A 87 22.50 2.12 -10.59
CA ILE A 87 23.48 3.22 -10.55
C ILE A 87 24.47 3.03 -9.39
N ASN A 88 23.96 2.74 -8.19
CA ASN A 88 24.79 2.51 -7.01
C ASN A 88 25.72 1.28 -7.18
N HIS A 89 25.22 0.21 -7.79
CA HIS A 89 26.02 -0.98 -8.08
C HIS A 89 27.16 -0.69 -9.07
N ARG A 90 26.89 0.10 -10.11
CA ARG A 90 27.94 0.56 -11.06
C ARG A 90 28.98 1.45 -10.39
N SER A 91 28.54 2.37 -9.53
CA SER A 91 29.45 3.26 -8.78
C SER A 91 30.39 2.47 -7.85
N ARG A 92 29.86 1.49 -7.10
CA ARG A 92 30.68 0.64 -6.23
C ARG A 92 31.68 -0.23 -6.99
N LYS A 93 31.28 -0.77 -8.14
CA LYS A 93 32.18 -1.60 -8.98
C LYS A 93 33.35 -0.80 -9.56
N ASN A 94 33.17 0.49 -9.85
CA ASN A 94 34.25 1.35 -10.32
C ASN A 94 35.26 1.64 -9.20
N LEU A 95 34.79 1.90 -7.98
CA LEU A 95 35.67 2.10 -6.80
C LEU A 95 36.54 0.87 -6.48
N GLU A 96 36.06 -0.35 -6.72
CA GLU A 96 36.83 -1.58 -6.49
C GLU A 96 37.92 -1.83 -7.54
N ASN A 97 37.74 -1.33 -8.77
CA ASN A 97 38.74 -1.44 -9.85
C ASN A 97 39.88 -0.39 -9.76
N ASP A 98 39.69 0.66 -8.96
CA ASP A 98 40.67 1.74 -8.77
C ASP A 98 41.63 1.48 -7.58
N ILE A 99 41.51 0.34 -6.88
CA ILE A 99 42.45 -0.08 -5.84
C ILE A 99 43.58 -0.89 -6.50
N PRO A 100 44.81 -0.35 -6.64
CA PRO A 100 45.92 -1.08 -7.24
C PRO A 100 46.34 -2.24 -6.33
N SER A 101 46.44 -3.43 -6.93
CA SER A 101 46.94 -4.68 -6.34
C SER A 101 48.39 -4.60 -5.89
#